data_AF-A0A6G2QDD7-F1
#
_entry.id   AF-A0A6G2QDD7-F1
#
_cell.length_a   1.000
_cell.length_b   1.000
_cell.length_c   1.000
_cell.angle_alpha   90.00
_cell.angle_beta   90.00
_cell.angle_gamma   90.00
#
_symmetry.space_group_name_H-M   'P 1'
#
loop_
_entity.id
_entity.type
_entity.pdbx_description
1 polymer ?
#
loop_
_entity_poly.entity_id
_entity_poly.type
_entity_poly.pdbx_seq_one_letter_code
_entity_poly.pdbx_strand_id
1 'polypeptide(L)' 'EAQRSAMVLHHMCDLSIEQVAAETGASVSAVKSRLARGRTALAARLGDQPPTSEEGRLHV' A
#
# COMPACT_ATOMS: atom_id res chain seq x y z
N GLU A 1 -9.08 -9.15 -0.62
CA GLU A 1 -8.65 -8.75 0.74
C GLU A 1 -7.14 -8.78 0.94
N ALA A 2 -6.45 -9.87 0.57
CA ALA A 2 -5.02 -10.08 0.84
C ALA A 2 -4.04 -8.95 0.42
N GLN A 3 -4.34 -8.15 -0.60
CA GLN A 3 -3.52 -6.98 -0.96
C GLN A 3 -3.59 -5.88 0.11
N ARG A 4 -4.81 -5.59 0.61
CA ARG A 4 -5.04 -4.56 1.62
C ARG A 4 -4.40 -4.96 2.94
N SER A 5 -4.60 -6.21 3.40
CA SER A 5 -3.99 -6.70 4.64
C SER A 5 -2.47 -6.61 4.60
N ALA A 6 -1.83 -7.00 3.48
CA ALA A 6 -0.39 -6.88 3.32
C ALA A 6 0.11 -5.42 3.38
N MET A 7 -0.63 -4.48 2.79
CA MET A 7 -0.28 -3.05 2.85
C MET A 7 -0.42 -2.46 4.25
N VAL A 8 -1.52 -2.79 4.95
CA VAL A 8 -1.75 -2.31 6.32
C VAL A 8 -0.65 -2.82 7.26
N LEU A 9 -0.40 -4.12 7.26
CA LEU A 9 0.63 -4.71 8.12
C LEU A 9 2.02 -4.12 7.83
N HIS A 10 2.36 -3.92 6.56
CA HIS A 10 3.67 -3.38 6.19
C HIS A 10 3.83 -1.88 6.48
N HIS A 11 2.82 -1.05 6.17
CA HIS A 11 2.94 0.41 6.21
C HIS A 11 2.36 1.06 7.46
N MET A 12 1.41 0.42 8.14
CA MET A 12 0.79 0.96 9.36
C MET A 12 1.27 0.26 10.62
N CYS A 13 1.72 -0.99 10.50
CA CYS A 13 2.24 -1.77 11.62
C CYS A 13 3.77 -1.98 11.53
N ASP A 14 4.43 -1.35 10.55
CA ASP A 14 5.89 -1.40 10.31
C ASP A 14 6.50 -2.81 10.23
N LEU A 15 5.69 -3.82 9.87
CA LEU A 15 6.16 -5.19 9.72
C LEU A 15 7.02 -5.31 8.46
N SER A 16 8.14 -6.05 8.56
CA SER A 16 8.93 -6.43 7.40
C SER A 16 8.15 -7.38 6.48
N ILE A 17 8.61 -7.55 5.23
CA ILE A 17 7.97 -8.45 4.26
C ILE A 17 7.94 -9.89 4.78
N GLU A 18 9.00 -10.32 5.47
CA GLU A 18 9.14 -11.63 6.09
C GLU A 18 8.15 -11.80 7.25
N GLN A 19 7.97 -10.77 8.08
CA GLN A 19 7.01 -10.80 9.18
C GLN A 19 5.57 -10.83 8.66
N VAL A 20 5.25 -10.06 7.61
CA VAL A 20 3.93 -10.12 6.95
C VAL A 20 3.67 -11.51 6.33
N ALA A 21 4.71 -12.14 5.76
CA ALA A 21 4.62 -13.48 5.21
C ALA A 21 4.28 -14.51 6.30
N ALA A 22 4.98 -14.44 7.44
CA ALA A 22 4.71 -15.28 8.61
C ALA A 22 3.30 -15.05 9.18
N GLU A 23 2.90 -13.79 9.39
CA GLU A 23 1.60 -13.43 9.97
C GLU A 23 0.42 -13.87 9.09
N THR A 24 0.57 -13.80 7.76
CA THR A 24 -0.52 -14.11 6.82
C THR A 24 -0.47 -15.52 6.25
N GLY A 25 0.51 -16.34 6.65
CA GLY A 25 0.74 -17.68 6.09
C GLY A 25 1.08 -17.70 4.60
N ALA A 26 1.54 -16.58 4.05
CA ALA A 26 1.84 -16.43 2.62
C ALA A 26 3.35 -16.49 2.35
N SER A 27 3.74 -16.79 1.12
CA SER A 27 5.16 -16.68 0.74
C SER A 27 5.60 -15.21 0.63
N VAL A 28 6.88 -14.95 0.88
CA VAL A 28 7.51 -13.62 0.68
C VAL A 28 7.26 -13.08 -0.74
N SER A 29 7.32 -13.95 -1.76
CA SER A 29 7.02 -13.58 -3.15
C SER A 29 5.55 -13.13 -3.33
N ALA A 30 4.61 -13.84 -2.70
CA ALA A 30 3.20 -13.46 -2.73
C ALA A 30 2.97 -12.10 -2.04
N VAL A 31 3.64 -11.84 -0.91
CA VAL A 31 3.57 -10.54 -0.21
C VAL A 31 4.09 -9.41 -1.11
N LYS A 32 5.27 -9.58 -1.72
CA LYS A 32 5.84 -8.61 -2.67
C LYS A 32 4.88 -8.31 -3.83
N SER A 33 4.29 -9.35 -4.42
CA SER A 33 3.32 -9.22 -5.51
C SER A 33 2.02 -8.52 -5.07
N ARG A 34 1.55 -8.79 -3.85
CA ARG A 34 0.38 -8.12 -3.25
C ARG A 34 0.65 -6.63 -3.04
N LEU A 35 1.81 -6.27 -2.46
CA LEU A 35 2.20 -4.87 -2.25
C LEU A 35 2.35 -4.11 -3.56
N ALA A 36 3.01 -4.69 -4.56
CA ALA A 36 3.17 -4.06 -5.87
C ALA A 36 1.81 -3.77 -6.52
N ARG A 37 0.93 -4.78 -6.62
CA ARG A 37 -0.42 -4.60 -7.19
C ARG A 37 -1.27 -3.64 -6.39
N GLY A 38 -1.19 -3.68 -5.06
CA GLY A 38 -1.89 -2.75 -4.18
C GLY A 38 -1.48 -1.29 -4.41
N ARG A 39 -0.18 -1.03 -4.55
CA ARG A 39 0.33 0.32 -4.89
C ARG A 39 -0.10 0.76 -6.28
N THR A 40 -0.04 -0.11 -7.30
CA THR A 40 -0.51 0.22 -8.65
C THR A 40 -2.01 0.55 -8.65
N ALA A 41 -2.82 -0.25 -7.96
CA ALA A 41 -4.26 0.00 -7.85
C ALA A 41 -4.57 1.30 -7.09
N LEU A 42 -3.82 1.60 -6.03
CA LEU A 42 -3.97 2.84 -5.28
C LEU A 42 -3.56 4.05 -6.13
N ALA A 43 -2.42 3.97 -6.83
CA ALA A 43 -1.94 5.02 -7.70
C ALA A 43 -2.94 5.34 -8.82
N ALA A 44 -3.58 4.33 -9.43
CA ALA A 44 -4.63 4.55 -10.43
C ALA A 44 -5.82 5.33 -9.86
N ARG A 45 -6.27 4.98 -8.64
CA ARG A 45 -7.40 5.66 -7.98
C ARG A 45 -7.09 7.08 -7.53
N LEU A 46 -5.86 7.33 -7.08
CA LEU A 46 -5.41 8.66 -6.69
C LEU A 46 -5.07 9.54 -7.90
N GLY A 47 -4.55 8.95 -8.97
CA GLY A 47 -4.23 9.66 -10.22
C GLY A 47 -5.47 10.12 -11.00
N ASP A 48 -6.59 9.41 -10.87
CA ASP A 48 -7.89 9.83 -11.41
C ASP A 48 -8.60 10.87 -10.52
N GLN A 49 -8.09 11.15 -9.32
CA GLN A 49 -8.63 12.25 -8.52
C GLN A 49 -7.99 13.55 -9.00
N PRO A 50 -8.78 14.56 -9.45
CA PRO A 50 -8.23 15.90 -9.55
C PRO A 50 -7.68 16.27 -8.16
N PRO A 51 -6.53 16.97 -8.08
CA PRO A 51 -5.93 17.32 -6.79
C PRO A 51 -6.97 18.06 -5.95
N THR A 52 -7.56 17.34 -4.99
CA THR A 52 -8.58 17.86 -4.09
C THR A 52 -7.84 18.47 -2.92
N SER A 53 -7.13 19.56 -3.20
CA SER A 53 -6.47 20.33 -2.16
C SER A 53 -6.32 21.77 -2.62
N GLU A 54 -7.24 22.62 -2.16
CA GLU A 54 -6.95 24.05 -1.95
C GLU A 54 -5.76 24.26 -0.99
N GLU A 55 -5.36 23.22 -0.25
CA GLU A 55 -4.25 23.19 0.71
C GLU A 55 -2.85 23.14 0.06
N GLY A 56 -2.74 22.87 -1.25
CA GLY A 56 -1.47 22.92 -1.99
C GLY A 56 -1.07 24.31 -2.50
N ARG A 57 -1.93 25.33 -2.33
CA ARG A 57 -1.69 26.70 -2.83
C ARG A 57 -0.92 27.59 -1.86
N LEU A 58 -0.68 27.14 -0.63
CA LEU A 58 0.08 27.87 0.38
C LEU A 58 1.37 27.12 0.74
N HIS A 59 2.29 27.05 -0.22
CA HIS A 59 3.71 27.00 0.13
C HIS A 59 4.45 27.94 -0.81
N VAL A 60 4.80 29.09 -0.21
CA VAL A 60 5.61 30.18 -0.77
C VAL A 60 7.05 29.75 -0.99
#